data_AF-A0A183HCX2-F1
#
_entry.id   AF-A0A183HCX2-F1
#
_cell.length_a   1.000
_cell.length_b   1.000
_cell.length_c   1.000
_cell.angle_alpha   90.00
_cell.angle_beta   90.00
_cell.angle_gamma   90.00
#
_symmetry.space_group_name_H-M   'P 1'
#
loop_
_entity.id
_entity.type
_entity.pdbx_description
1 polymer ?
#
loop_
_entity_poly.entity_id
_entity_poly.type
_entity_poly.pdbx_seq_one_letter_code
_entity_poly.pdbx_strand_id
1 'polypeptide(L)'
;MQTGQQNTRENVLLELVVQLAAEPAFNQLRTTEQLGYIVHTGTRRCNGVQGIELLIQGQHIPEFMEKRIENFLMKFRHDLDKMSEKEFSDNVEALATKRLEKPKTLKAQAGRFWAEIDNGFYLFERDNIEVPILRKLTKADVIKYFDKHFAANCSERRKLCTIVYANSENEDTVSKHKYNDAGDATQLPERIDNIREFKSRLSLYPLPQPAIDIGRRVSKKNAAN
;
A
#
# COMPACT_ATOMS: atom_id res chain seq x y z
N MET A 1 -0.58 -5.02 -2.19
CA MET A 1 -0.79 -5.96 -1.07
C MET A 1 -1.42 -5.21 0.10
N GLN A 2 -2.56 -5.69 0.59
CA GLN A 2 -3.36 -5.08 1.65
C GLN A 2 -2.83 -5.47 3.04
N THR A 3 -2.77 -4.52 3.97
CA THR A 3 -2.32 -4.78 5.35
C THR A 3 -3.45 -4.70 6.38
N GLY A 4 -4.51 -3.94 6.09
CA GLY A 4 -5.69 -3.87 6.94
C GLY A 4 -6.28 -2.47 7.05
N GLN A 5 -6.95 -2.21 8.17
CA GLN A 5 -7.55 -0.90 8.44
C GLN A 5 -6.48 0.15 8.74
N GLN A 6 -6.79 1.39 8.41
CA GLN A 6 -5.99 2.53 8.81
C GLN A 6 -6.13 2.75 10.31
N ASN A 7 -4.99 2.82 10.99
CA ASN A 7 -4.86 3.36 12.33
C ASN A 7 -3.51 4.05 12.45
N THR A 8 -3.37 4.92 13.44
CA THR A 8 -2.21 5.82 13.58
C THR A 8 -0.87 5.10 13.48
N ARG A 9 -0.70 3.93 14.12
CA ARG A 9 0.56 3.17 14.11
C ARG A 9 0.76 2.42 12.79
N GLU A 10 -0.25 1.72 12.30
CA GLU A 10 -0.18 0.95 11.04
C GLU A 10 0.04 1.87 9.84
N ASN A 11 -0.53 3.08 9.88
CA ASN A 11 -0.34 4.12 8.85
C ASN A 11 1.13 4.47 8.68
N VAL A 12 1.81 4.80 9.79
CA VAL A 12 3.22 5.21 9.75
C VAL A 12 4.16 4.03 9.48
N LEU A 13 3.80 2.81 9.91
CA LEU A 13 4.53 1.60 9.56
C LEU A 13 4.50 1.35 8.05
N LEU A 14 3.31 1.40 7.45
CA LEU A 14 3.14 1.23 6.01
C LEU A 14 3.88 2.31 5.23
N GLU A 15 3.74 3.58 5.62
CA GLU A 15 4.43 4.70 4.97
C GLU A 15 5.95 4.55 5.06
N LEU A 16 6.48 4.11 6.21
CA LEU A 16 7.91 3.90 6.39
C LEU A 16 8.42 2.73 5.54
N VAL A 17 7.68 1.61 5.45
CA VAL A 17 8.01 0.52 4.51
C VAL A 17 8.07 1.03 3.08
N VAL A 18 7.08 1.84 2.65
CA VAL A 18 7.05 2.41 1.30
C VAL A 18 8.22 3.37 1.07
N GLN A 19 8.55 4.22 2.04
CA GLN A 19 9.70 5.13 1.97
C GLN A 19 11.01 4.34 1.76
N LEU A 20 11.20 3.27 2.52
CA LEU A 20 12.40 2.42 2.45
C LEU A 20 12.44 1.59 1.15
N ALA A 21 11.29 1.17 0.64
CA ALA A 21 11.20 0.35 -0.57
C ALA A 21 11.27 1.16 -1.87
N ALA A 22 10.92 2.44 -1.85
CA ALA A 22 10.71 3.23 -3.07
C ALA A 22 11.97 3.37 -3.94
N GLU A 23 13.10 3.75 -3.36
CA GLU A 23 14.36 3.89 -4.10
C GLU A 23 14.91 2.52 -4.55
N PRO A 24 15.01 1.50 -3.68
CA PRO A 24 15.48 0.17 -4.08
C PRO A 24 14.60 -0.48 -5.16
N ALA A 25 13.26 -0.32 -5.07
CA ALA A 25 12.34 -0.83 -6.07
C ALA A 25 12.56 -0.16 -7.42
N PHE A 26 12.70 1.16 -7.43
CA PHE A 26 13.00 1.91 -8.65
C PHE A 26 14.36 1.48 -9.22
N ASN A 27 15.42 1.51 -8.43
CA ASN A 27 16.76 1.15 -8.90
C ASN A 27 16.83 -0.29 -9.45
N GLN A 28 16.23 -1.26 -8.75
CA GLN A 28 16.24 -2.64 -9.21
C GLN A 28 15.36 -2.83 -10.45
N LEU A 29 14.08 -2.49 -10.38
CA LEU A 29 13.10 -2.84 -11.42
C LEU A 29 13.21 -1.93 -12.66
N ARG A 30 13.56 -0.66 -12.46
CA ARG A 30 13.69 0.34 -13.54
C ARG A 30 15.11 0.43 -14.07
N THR A 31 16.10 0.70 -13.20
CA THR A 31 17.46 1.03 -13.66
C THR A 31 18.26 -0.21 -14.01
N THR A 32 18.22 -1.23 -13.15
CA THR A 32 19.05 -2.45 -13.29
C THR A 32 18.41 -3.47 -14.22
N GLU A 33 17.14 -3.81 -13.98
CA GLU A 33 16.44 -4.86 -14.73
C GLU A 33 15.70 -4.32 -15.96
N GLN A 34 15.55 -3.00 -16.08
CA GLN A 34 14.96 -2.31 -17.23
C GLN A 34 13.55 -2.81 -17.62
N LEU A 35 12.75 -3.24 -16.64
CA LEU A 35 11.47 -3.92 -16.88
C LEU A 35 10.40 -3.04 -17.55
N GLY A 36 10.51 -1.73 -17.41
CA GLY A 36 9.51 -0.81 -17.95
C GLY A 36 9.90 0.64 -17.75
N TYR A 37 9.22 1.56 -18.42
CA TYR A 37 9.48 3.00 -18.25
C TYR A 37 8.94 3.53 -16.92
N ILE A 38 7.78 3.00 -16.50
CA ILE A 38 7.09 3.42 -15.29
C ILE A 38 7.26 2.32 -14.24
N VAL A 39 7.88 2.68 -13.12
CA VAL A 39 7.92 1.87 -11.90
C VAL A 39 7.47 2.78 -10.76
N HIS A 40 6.42 2.38 -10.07
CA HIS A 40 5.87 3.13 -8.94
C HIS A 40 5.72 2.23 -7.72
N THR A 41 6.16 2.74 -6.58
CA THR A 41 5.93 2.15 -5.25
C THR A 41 5.23 3.18 -4.39
N GLY A 42 4.10 2.83 -3.81
CA GLY A 42 3.26 3.78 -3.11
C GLY A 42 2.36 3.16 -2.05
N THR A 43 1.81 4.02 -1.19
CA THR A 43 0.72 3.63 -0.30
C THR A 43 -0.60 3.77 -1.05
N ARG A 44 -1.42 2.73 -0.99
CA ARG A 44 -2.79 2.74 -1.53
C ARG A 44 -3.78 2.75 -0.38
N ARG A 45 -4.58 3.81 -0.30
CA ARG A 45 -5.63 3.99 0.71
C ARG A 45 -6.98 4.08 0.03
N CYS A 46 -7.95 3.32 0.51
CA CYS A 46 -9.31 3.33 -0.02
C CYS A 46 -10.27 2.83 1.06
N ASN A 47 -11.36 3.57 1.30
CA ASN A 47 -12.44 3.18 2.21
C ASN A 47 -11.95 2.73 3.61
N GLY A 48 -11.00 3.47 4.19
CA GLY A 48 -10.46 3.16 5.52
C GLY A 48 -9.47 2.00 5.58
N VAL A 49 -9.16 1.37 4.45
CA VAL A 49 -8.21 0.27 4.33
C VAL A 49 -6.96 0.75 3.61
N GLN A 50 -5.82 0.14 3.90
CA GLN A 50 -4.54 0.46 3.28
C GLN A 50 -3.72 -0.75 2.86
N GLY A 51 -2.72 -0.48 2.04
CA GLY A 51 -1.73 -1.43 1.57
C GLY A 51 -0.64 -0.77 0.75
N ILE A 52 0.37 -1.57 0.37
CA ILE A 52 1.40 -1.15 -0.59
C ILE A 52 0.94 -1.46 -2.02
N GLU A 53 1.22 -0.55 -2.94
CA GLU A 53 1.05 -0.74 -4.39
C GLU A 53 2.41 -0.70 -5.07
N LEU A 54 2.62 -1.66 -5.97
CA LEU A 54 3.78 -1.78 -6.84
C LEU A 54 3.23 -1.87 -8.27
N LEU A 55 3.53 -0.87 -9.09
CA LEU A 55 3.05 -0.76 -10.47
C LEU A 55 4.26 -0.71 -11.40
N ILE A 56 4.24 -1.56 -12.42
CA ILE A 56 5.23 -1.58 -13.50
C ILE A 56 4.47 -1.50 -14.82
N GLN A 57 4.93 -0.63 -15.73
CA GLN A 57 4.49 -0.59 -17.11
C GLN A 57 5.71 -0.67 -18.03
N GLY A 58 5.76 -1.72 -18.85
CA GLY A 58 6.88 -2.00 -19.74
C GLY A 58 6.51 -2.90 -20.90
N GLN A 59 7.53 -3.39 -21.61
CA GLN A 59 7.37 -4.18 -22.83
C GLN A 59 7.44 -5.70 -22.59
N HIS A 60 7.85 -6.13 -21.41
CA HIS A 60 7.88 -7.56 -21.06
C HIS A 60 6.47 -8.12 -20.83
N ILE A 61 6.35 -9.44 -20.76
CA ILE A 61 5.10 -10.08 -20.35
C ILE A 61 4.82 -9.79 -18.86
N PRO A 62 3.55 -9.52 -18.47
CA PRO A 62 3.23 -9.13 -17.11
C PRO A 62 3.61 -10.13 -16.01
N GLU A 63 3.53 -11.43 -16.28
CA GLU A 63 3.87 -12.50 -15.34
C GLU A 63 5.35 -12.49 -15.00
N PHE A 64 6.20 -12.20 -15.99
CA PHE A 64 7.62 -12.03 -15.76
C PHE A 64 7.87 -10.82 -14.84
N MET A 65 7.23 -9.68 -15.10
CA MET A 65 7.38 -8.49 -14.25
C MET A 65 6.88 -8.73 -12.83
N GLU A 66 5.78 -9.45 -12.68
CA GLU A 66 5.24 -9.83 -11.38
C GLU A 66 6.22 -10.74 -10.61
N LYS A 67 6.83 -11.74 -11.26
CA LYS A 67 7.90 -12.55 -10.66
C LYS A 67 9.09 -11.70 -10.23
N ARG A 68 9.44 -10.65 -10.99
CA ARG A 68 10.50 -9.71 -10.58
C ARG A 68 10.13 -8.88 -9.36
N ILE A 69 8.86 -8.51 -9.21
CA ILE A 69 8.36 -7.86 -7.99
C ILE A 69 8.51 -8.78 -6.78
N GLU A 70 8.17 -10.07 -6.89
CA GLU A 70 8.36 -11.04 -5.80
C GLU A 70 9.84 -11.20 -5.43
N ASN A 71 10.73 -11.30 -6.42
CA ASN A 71 12.17 -11.33 -6.20
C ASN A 71 12.69 -10.07 -5.51
N PHE A 72 12.17 -8.90 -5.90
CA PHE A 72 12.48 -7.64 -5.22
C PHE A 72 12.06 -7.69 -3.75
N LEU A 73 10.84 -8.15 -3.43
CA LEU A 73 10.35 -8.23 -2.05
C LEU A 73 11.22 -9.15 -1.17
N MET A 74 11.64 -10.31 -1.70
CA MET A 74 12.55 -11.22 -0.99
C MET A 74 13.91 -10.57 -0.72
N LYS A 75 14.49 -9.91 -1.72
CA LYS A 75 15.75 -9.19 -1.56
C LYS A 75 15.62 -8.02 -0.59
N PHE A 76 14.56 -7.22 -0.73
CA PHE A 76 14.30 -6.06 0.11
C PHE A 76 14.19 -6.44 1.59
N ARG A 77 13.58 -7.59 1.92
CA ARG A 77 13.56 -8.09 3.30
C ARG A 77 14.95 -8.35 3.86
N HIS A 78 15.85 -8.91 3.06
CA HIS A 78 17.23 -9.13 3.46
C HIS A 78 18.00 -7.80 3.55
N ASP A 79 17.73 -6.84 2.67
CA ASP A 79 18.33 -5.51 2.71
C ASP A 79 17.89 -4.74 3.96
N LEU A 80 16.63 -4.88 4.39
CA LEU A 80 16.14 -4.35 5.68
C LEU A 80 16.93 -4.90 6.88
N ASP A 81 17.35 -6.17 6.84
CA ASP A 81 18.13 -6.78 7.92
C ASP A 81 19.52 -6.14 8.02
N LYS A 82 20.17 -5.98 6.85
CA LYS A 82 21.52 -5.44 6.70
C LYS A 82 21.62 -3.92 6.83
N MET A 83 20.49 -3.22 6.72
CA MET A 83 20.42 -1.77 6.85
C MET A 83 20.98 -1.30 8.19
N SER A 84 21.82 -0.26 8.13
CA SER A 84 22.38 0.34 9.34
C SER A 84 21.32 1.14 10.11
N GLU A 85 21.47 1.25 11.44
CA GLU A 85 20.57 2.09 12.25
C GLU A 85 20.61 3.57 11.83
N LYS A 86 21.77 4.04 11.33
CA LYS A 86 21.91 5.40 10.81
C LYS A 86 21.04 5.60 9.57
N GLU A 87 21.16 4.71 8.59
CA GLU A 87 20.37 4.78 7.35
C GLU A 87 18.86 4.68 7.62
N PHE A 88 18.48 3.80 8.56
CA PHE A 88 17.09 3.71 9.01
C PHE A 88 16.61 5.03 9.64
N SER A 89 17.38 5.60 10.57
CA SER A 89 17.05 6.87 11.22
C SER A 89 16.97 8.03 10.23
N ASP A 90 17.87 8.08 9.24
CA ASP A 90 17.86 9.10 8.19
C ASP A 90 16.56 9.03 7.36
N ASN A 91 16.07 7.81 7.06
CA ASN A 91 14.79 7.61 6.37
C ASN A 91 13.58 7.99 7.24
N VAL A 92 13.61 7.68 8.54
CA VAL A 92 12.57 8.08 9.49
C VAL A 92 12.45 9.61 9.55
N GLU A 93 13.57 10.32 9.67
CA GLU A 93 13.55 11.79 9.71
C GLU A 93 13.22 12.42 8.36
N ALA A 94 13.64 11.82 7.24
CA ALA A 94 13.22 12.26 5.92
C ALA A 94 11.70 12.18 5.74
N LEU A 95 11.08 11.06 6.16
CA LEU A 95 9.63 10.90 6.11
C LEU A 95 8.93 11.86 7.09
N ALA A 96 9.44 12.03 8.31
CA ALA A 96 8.89 12.97 9.29
C ALA A 96 8.91 14.42 8.75
N THR A 97 10.02 14.83 8.14
CA THR A 97 10.17 16.16 7.52
C THR A 97 9.16 16.36 6.39
N LYS A 98 9.00 15.36 5.51
CA LYS A 98 8.02 15.38 4.42
C LYS A 98 6.58 15.50 4.93
N ARG A 99 6.23 14.79 6.01
CA ARG A 99 4.91 14.85 6.64
C ARG A 99 4.62 16.21 7.26
N LEU A 100 5.62 16.81 7.93
CA LEU A 100 5.50 18.11 8.59
C LEU A 100 5.63 19.31 7.63
N GLU A 101 5.95 19.09 6.35
CA GLU A 101 6.03 20.18 5.38
C GLU A 101 4.68 20.91 5.29
N LYS A 102 4.71 22.22 5.54
CA LYS A 102 3.50 23.04 5.50
C LYS A 102 3.01 23.22 4.06
N PRO A 103 1.69 23.15 3.80
CA PRO A 103 1.15 23.45 2.49
C PRO A 103 1.57 24.85 2.01
N LYS A 104 2.14 24.92 0.80
CA LYS A 104 2.59 26.19 0.19
C LYS A 104 1.46 26.98 -0.47
N THR A 105 0.28 26.37 -0.61
CA THR A 105 -0.88 26.98 -1.28
C THR A 105 -2.17 26.66 -0.53
N LEU A 106 -3.15 27.55 -0.65
CA LEU A 106 -4.49 27.34 -0.07
C LEU A 106 -5.15 26.07 -0.64
N LYS A 107 -4.95 25.78 -1.93
CA LYS A 107 -5.46 24.56 -2.57
C LYS A 107 -4.87 23.30 -1.93
N ALA A 108 -3.56 23.29 -1.63
CA ALA A 108 -2.93 22.16 -0.97
C ALA A 108 -3.43 21.98 0.47
N GLN A 109 -3.64 23.07 1.21
CA GLN A 109 -4.22 23.02 2.55
C GLN A 109 -5.67 22.52 2.54
N ALA A 110 -6.50 23.08 1.65
CA ALA A 110 -7.88 22.64 1.46
C ALA A 110 -7.95 21.17 1.07
N GLY A 111 -7.04 20.70 0.21
CA GLY A 111 -6.93 19.29 -0.16
C GLY A 111 -6.65 18.36 1.02
N ARG A 112 -5.77 18.75 1.96
CA ARG A 112 -5.51 17.97 3.18
C ARG A 112 -6.76 17.84 4.04
N PHE A 113 -7.48 18.94 4.27
CA PHE A 113 -8.72 18.90 5.06
C PHE A 113 -9.83 18.13 4.35
N TRP A 114 -9.96 18.31 3.04
CA TRP A 114 -10.97 17.62 2.26
C TRP A 114 -10.75 16.11 2.25
N ALA A 115 -9.50 15.64 2.23
CA ALA A 115 -9.19 14.22 2.37
C ALA A 115 -9.66 13.64 3.72
N GLU A 116 -9.52 14.37 4.83
CA GLU A 116 -10.02 13.92 6.13
C GLU A 116 -11.56 13.85 6.18
N ILE A 117 -12.24 14.78 5.49
CA ILE A 117 -13.70 14.83 5.38
C ILE A 117 -14.21 13.67 4.50
N ASP A 118 -13.67 13.53 3.30
CA ASP A 118 -14.10 12.54 2.30
C ASP A 118 -13.85 11.11 2.77
N ASN A 119 -12.71 10.87 3.44
CA ASN A 119 -12.43 9.56 4.03
C ASN A 119 -13.15 9.33 5.37
N GLY A 120 -13.85 10.32 5.92
CA GLY A 120 -14.63 10.18 7.15
C GLY A 120 -13.80 10.05 8.44
N PHE A 121 -12.50 10.36 8.42
CA PHE A 121 -11.65 10.29 9.61
C PHE A 121 -11.68 11.57 10.44
N TYR A 122 -11.79 12.74 9.82
CA TYR A 122 -11.82 14.04 10.50
C TYR A 122 -10.65 14.28 11.47
N LEU A 123 -9.48 13.69 11.20
CA LEU A 123 -8.27 13.86 12.01
C LEU A 123 -7.40 14.96 11.42
N PHE A 124 -7.82 16.22 11.57
CA PHE A 124 -7.15 17.35 10.90
C PHE A 124 -5.71 17.60 11.38
N GLU A 125 -5.39 17.19 12.61
CA GLU A 125 -4.04 17.28 13.19
C GLU A 125 -3.23 15.99 13.02
N ARG A 126 -3.59 15.13 12.05
CA ARG A 126 -2.97 13.82 11.83
C ARG A 126 -1.45 13.86 11.84
N ASP A 127 -0.84 14.81 11.13
CA ASP A 127 0.63 14.89 11.04
C ASP A 127 1.28 15.13 12.42
N ASN A 128 0.66 15.95 13.28
CA ASN A 128 1.17 16.21 14.64
C ASN A 128 1.06 14.99 15.55
N ILE A 129 0.12 14.08 15.27
CA ILE A 129 -0.14 12.86 16.04
C ILE A 129 0.72 11.69 15.53
N GLU A 130 0.78 11.50 14.22
CA GLU A 130 1.45 10.37 13.57
C GLU A 130 2.98 10.51 13.56
N VAL A 131 3.52 11.72 13.38
CA VAL A 131 4.98 11.92 13.29
C VAL A 131 5.72 11.58 14.60
N PRO A 132 5.23 11.92 15.80
CA PRO A 132 5.84 11.45 17.05
C PRO A 132 5.85 9.93 17.20
N ILE A 133 4.89 9.22 16.60
CA ILE A 133 4.84 7.75 16.61
C ILE A 133 5.84 7.19 15.59
N LEU A 134 5.90 7.80 14.39
CA LEU A 134 6.89 7.46 13.36
C LEU A 134 8.32 7.52 13.90
N ARG A 135 8.67 8.60 14.62
CA ARG A 135 10.01 8.77 15.22
C ARG A 135 10.37 7.75 16.30
N LYS A 136 9.37 7.05 16.85
CA LYS A 136 9.57 6.00 17.86
C LYS A 136 9.60 4.60 17.26
N LEU A 137 9.40 4.46 15.95
CA LEU A 137 9.51 3.16 15.27
C LEU A 137 10.95 2.69 15.25
N THR A 138 11.13 1.39 15.43
CA THR A 138 12.42 0.72 15.33
C THR A 138 12.52 -0.06 14.03
N LYS A 139 13.74 -0.38 13.61
CA LYS A 139 13.97 -1.30 12.48
C LYS A 139 13.28 -2.65 12.69
N ALA A 140 13.29 -3.14 13.93
CA ALA A 140 12.60 -4.38 14.31
C ALA A 140 11.08 -4.29 14.13
N ASP A 141 10.43 -3.16 14.43
CA ASP A 141 9.01 -2.95 14.17
C ASP A 141 8.69 -3.06 12.68
N VAL A 142 9.51 -2.45 11.83
CA VAL A 142 9.35 -2.46 10.37
C VAL A 142 9.54 -3.86 9.80
N ILE A 143 10.58 -4.56 10.24
CA ILE A 143 10.84 -5.95 9.86
C ILE A 143 9.68 -6.84 10.25
N LYS A 144 9.19 -6.75 11.50
CA LYS A 144 8.04 -7.52 11.97
C LYS A 144 6.79 -7.23 11.15
N TYR A 145 6.55 -5.96 10.84
CA TYR A 145 5.42 -5.55 10.01
C TYR A 145 5.53 -6.09 8.58
N PHE A 146 6.74 -6.08 8.00
CA PHE A 146 7.01 -6.64 6.69
C PHE A 146 6.80 -8.16 6.66
N ASP A 147 7.36 -8.88 7.63
CA ASP A 147 7.25 -10.33 7.73
C ASP A 147 5.80 -10.77 7.93
N LYS A 148 5.01 -9.96 8.66
CA LYS A 148 3.59 -10.21 8.87
C LYS A 148 2.76 -10.04 7.60
N HIS A 149 3.05 -9.06 6.75
CA HIS A 149 2.12 -8.67 5.66
C HIS A 149 2.62 -8.90 4.23
N PHE A 150 3.93 -8.99 4.01
CA PHE A 150 4.54 -8.95 2.68
C PHE A 150 5.48 -10.12 2.37
N ALA A 151 6.03 -10.79 3.39
CA ALA A 151 6.86 -11.97 3.19
C ALA A 151 6.08 -13.09 2.46
N ALA A 152 6.77 -13.85 1.60
CA ALA A 152 6.10 -14.79 0.70
C ALA A 152 5.29 -15.87 1.40
N ASN A 153 5.75 -16.30 2.58
CA ASN A 153 5.19 -17.44 3.31
C ASN A 153 4.35 -17.03 4.53
N CYS A 154 3.91 -15.76 4.64
CA CYS A 154 3.12 -15.32 5.79
C CYS A 154 1.61 -15.55 5.60
N SER A 155 0.93 -15.93 6.69
CA SER A 155 -0.50 -16.24 6.68
C SER A 155 -1.40 -15.00 6.53
N GLU A 156 -0.88 -13.80 6.79
CA GLU A 156 -1.64 -12.54 6.65
C GLU A 156 -1.35 -11.82 5.33
N ARG A 157 -0.62 -12.45 4.39
CA ARG A 157 -0.35 -11.89 3.07
C ARG A 157 -1.66 -11.77 2.27
N ARG A 158 -2.03 -10.55 1.89
CA ARG A 158 -3.22 -10.29 1.06
C ARG A 158 -2.81 -9.58 -0.22
N LYS A 159 -2.70 -10.33 -1.32
CA LYS A 159 -2.24 -9.83 -2.61
C LYS A 159 -3.37 -9.87 -3.64
N LEU A 160 -3.55 -8.76 -4.34
CA LEU A 160 -4.34 -8.66 -5.57
C LEU A 160 -3.39 -8.16 -6.65
N CYS A 161 -3.32 -8.88 -7.76
CA CYS A 161 -2.53 -8.49 -8.93
C CYS A 161 -3.51 -8.20 -10.07
N THR A 162 -3.34 -7.05 -10.73
CA THR A 162 -4.08 -6.72 -11.95
C THR A 162 -3.09 -6.74 -13.10
N ILE A 163 -3.32 -7.64 -14.05
CA ILE A 163 -2.47 -7.84 -15.21
C ILE A 163 -3.19 -7.25 -16.43
N VAL A 164 -2.47 -6.41 -17.18
CA VAL A 164 -2.96 -5.81 -18.43
C VAL A 164 -1.96 -6.17 -19.53
N TYR A 165 -2.44 -6.86 -20.56
CA TYR A 165 -1.62 -7.24 -21.71
C TYR A 165 -1.64 -6.15 -22.77
N ALA A 166 -0.58 -6.10 -23.58
CA ALA A 166 -0.52 -5.22 -24.73
C ALA A 166 -1.56 -5.64 -25.79
N ASN A 167 -2.03 -4.68 -26.60
CA ASN A 167 -3.03 -4.92 -27.66
C ASN A 167 -2.59 -5.95 -28.72
N SER A 168 -1.29 -6.25 -28.80
CA SER A 168 -0.75 -7.27 -29.71
C SER A 168 -0.97 -8.70 -29.20
N GLU A 169 -1.33 -8.88 -27.93
CA GLU A 169 -1.64 -10.18 -27.36
C GLU A 169 -3.13 -10.52 -27.54
N ASN A 170 -3.41 -11.76 -27.93
CA ASN A 170 -4.76 -12.26 -28.15
C ASN A 170 -5.22 -13.06 -26.92
N GLU A 171 -6.54 -13.25 -26.74
CA GLU A 171 -7.07 -14.07 -25.63
C GLU A 171 -6.51 -15.50 -25.60
N ASP A 172 -6.19 -16.07 -26.76
CA ASP A 172 -5.57 -17.38 -26.88
C ASP A 172 -4.12 -17.43 -26.37
N THR A 173 -3.33 -16.36 -26.55
CA THR A 173 -1.97 -16.29 -25.98
C THR A 173 -2.03 -16.04 -24.49
N VAL A 174 -2.90 -15.12 -24.05
CA VAL A 174 -3.16 -14.83 -22.64
C VAL A 174 -3.63 -16.06 -21.86
N SER A 175 -4.54 -16.85 -22.42
CA SER A 175 -5.07 -18.04 -21.75
C SER A 175 -4.04 -19.18 -21.66
N LYS A 176 -3.01 -19.16 -22.52
CA LYS A 176 -1.87 -20.09 -22.49
C LYS A 176 -0.78 -19.65 -21.52
N HIS A 177 -0.74 -18.37 -21.14
CA HIS A 177 0.06 -17.91 -20.01
C HIS A 177 -0.53 -18.47 -18.71
N LYS A 178 -0.24 -19.75 -18.48
CA LYS A 178 -0.42 -20.34 -17.18
C LYS A 178 0.60 -19.69 -16.25
N TYR A 179 0.17 -19.38 -15.03
CA TYR A 179 1.06 -19.18 -13.89
C TYR A 179 1.82 -20.50 -13.62
N ASN A 180 2.79 -20.81 -14.47
CA ASN A 180 3.66 -21.98 -14.40
C ASN A 180 4.89 -21.59 -13.56
N ASP A 181 4.69 -21.45 -12.27
CA ASP A 181 5.72 -21.56 -11.24
C ASP A 181 5.05 -21.20 -9.92
N ALA A 182 4.46 -22.20 -9.27
CA ALA A 182 4.53 -22.20 -7.82
C ALA A 182 6.02 -22.36 -7.50
N GLY A 183 6.71 -21.24 -7.25
CA GLY A 183 7.90 -21.31 -6.40
C GLY A 183 7.49 -21.75 -4.99
N ASP A 184 8.21 -21.30 -3.96
CA ASP A 184 7.84 -21.54 -2.54
C ASP A 184 6.48 -20.94 -2.11
N ALA A 185 5.66 -20.44 -3.04
CA ALA A 185 4.33 -19.93 -2.77
C ALA A 185 3.40 -21.05 -2.28
N THR A 186 2.95 -20.92 -1.03
CA THR A 186 2.08 -21.88 -0.34
C THR A 186 0.66 -21.95 -0.92
N GLN A 187 0.28 -21.01 -1.79
CA GLN A 187 -1.02 -20.96 -2.46
C GLN A 187 -0.86 -20.60 -3.94
N LEU A 188 -1.54 -21.35 -4.80
CA LEU A 188 -1.66 -21.02 -6.22
C LEU A 188 -2.55 -19.78 -6.39
N PRO A 189 -2.21 -18.86 -7.31
CA PRO A 189 -3.03 -17.68 -7.57
C PRO A 189 -4.40 -18.09 -8.12
N GLU A 190 -5.46 -17.48 -7.59
CA GLU A 190 -6.81 -17.62 -8.11
C GLU A 190 -7.06 -16.57 -9.21
N ARG A 191 -7.38 -17.03 -10.43
CA ARG A 191 -7.81 -16.14 -11.51
C ARG A 191 -9.24 -15.67 -11.26
N ILE A 192 -9.47 -14.37 -11.38
CA ILE A 192 -10.78 -13.75 -11.16
C ILE A 192 -11.47 -13.55 -12.50
N ASP A 193 -12.42 -14.42 -12.85
CA ASP A 193 -13.18 -14.29 -14.09
C ASP A 193 -14.46 -13.43 -13.92
N ASN A 194 -15.00 -13.33 -12.69
CA ASN A 194 -16.16 -12.50 -12.40
C ASN A 194 -15.95 -11.64 -11.14
N ILE A 195 -15.86 -10.32 -11.34
CA ILE A 195 -15.62 -9.35 -10.25
C ILE A 195 -16.78 -9.32 -9.24
N ARG A 196 -18.03 -9.56 -9.67
CA ARG A 196 -19.19 -9.53 -8.76
C ARG A 196 -19.16 -10.72 -7.82
N GLU A 197 -18.92 -11.91 -8.36
CA GLU A 197 -18.79 -13.14 -7.57
C GLU A 197 -17.59 -13.07 -6.62
N PHE A 198 -16.45 -12.57 -7.11
CA PHE A 198 -15.27 -12.28 -6.30
C PHE A 198 -15.61 -11.40 -5.09
N LYS A 199 -16.36 -10.31 -5.32
CA LYS A 199 -16.75 -9.40 -4.24
C LYS A 199 -17.75 -10.02 -3.28
N SER A 200 -18.70 -10.84 -3.76
CA SER A 200 -19.75 -11.41 -2.91
C SER A 200 -19.26 -12.49 -1.94
N ARG A 201 -18.16 -13.18 -2.26
CA ARG A 201 -17.58 -14.21 -1.38
C ARG A 201 -16.65 -13.68 -0.29
N LEU A 202 -16.29 -12.40 -0.33
CA LEU A 202 -15.33 -11.81 0.60
C LEU A 202 -16.02 -10.95 1.65
N SER A 203 -15.49 -11.00 2.88
CA SER A 203 -15.90 -10.10 3.95
C SER A 203 -15.52 -8.65 3.65
N LEU A 204 -16.39 -7.71 3.98
CA LEU A 204 -16.10 -6.28 3.91
C LEU A 204 -15.44 -5.78 5.19
N TYR A 205 -14.53 -4.83 5.04
CA TYR A 205 -13.99 -4.09 6.17
C TYR A 205 -15.03 -3.11 6.73
N PRO A 206 -15.00 -2.83 8.05
CA PRO A 206 -15.81 -1.78 8.63
C PRO A 206 -15.38 -0.42 8.10
N LEU A 207 -16.29 0.55 8.22
CA LEU A 207 -16.05 1.93 7.84
C LEU A 207 -15.04 2.61 8.79
N PRO A 208 -14.30 3.61 8.29
CA PRO A 208 -13.53 4.56 9.10
C PRO A 208 -14.32 5.06 10.32
N GLN A 209 -13.65 5.12 11.46
CA GLN A 209 -14.22 5.74 12.67
C GLN A 209 -13.78 7.22 12.72
N PRO A 210 -14.73 8.17 12.79
CA PRO A 210 -14.41 9.59 12.94
C PRO A 210 -13.63 9.85 14.23
N ALA A 211 -12.61 10.71 14.16
CA ALA A 211 -11.83 11.15 15.31
C ALA A 211 -12.61 12.13 16.23
N ILE A 212 -13.68 12.73 15.71
CA ILE A 212 -14.58 13.61 16.43
C ILE A 212 -16.01 13.07 16.36
N ASP A 213 -16.80 13.31 17.40
CA ASP A 213 -18.22 12.96 17.37
C ASP A 213 -18.97 13.91 16.43
N ILE A 214 -19.32 13.38 15.25
CA ILE A 214 -20.20 14.04 14.30
C ILE A 214 -21.59 13.53 14.59
N GLY A 215 -22.13 13.94 15.74
CA GLY A 215 -23.41 13.47 16.22
C GLY A 215 -24.45 13.49 15.09
N ARG A 216 -25.28 12.45 15.00
CA ARG A 216 -26.50 12.53 14.20
C ARG A 216 -27.29 13.71 14.75
N ARG A 217 -27.32 14.85 14.04
CA ARG A 217 -28.46 15.77 14.13
C ARG A 217 -29.67 14.98 13.63
N VAL A 218 -30.22 14.13 14.48
CA VAL A 218 -31.57 13.61 14.31
C VAL A 218 -32.41 14.85 14.15
N SER A 219 -33.02 15.00 12.98
CA SER A 219 -34.00 16.03 12.71
C SER A 219 -35.06 15.97 13.80
N LYS A 220 -34.93 16.79 14.85
CA LYS A 220 -36.05 17.18 15.71
C LYS A 220 -36.92 18.15 14.91
N LYS A 221 -37.52 17.65 13.84
CA LYS A 221 -38.69 18.22 13.15
C LYS A 221 -39.53 17.04 12.73
N ASN A 222 -40.40 16.62 13.64
CA ASN A 222 -41.73 16.03 13.41
C ASN A 222 -42.27 15.54 14.76
N ALA A 223 -42.52 16.48 15.67
CA ALA A 223 -43.37 16.29 16.84
C ALA A 223 -43.81 17.68 17.34
N ALA A 224 -44.54 18.40 16.49
CA ALA A 224 -45.40 19.51 16.90
C ALA A 224 -46.35 19.83 15.74
N ASN A 225 -47.64 19.71 16.05
CA ASN A 225 -48.86 20.02 15.31
C ASN A 225 -49.38 18.91 14.38
#